data_AF-V4NGP7-F1
#
_entry.id   AF-V4NGP7-F1
#
_cell.length_a   1.000
_cell.length_b   1.000
_cell.length_c   1.000
_cell.angle_alpha   90.00
_cell.angle_beta   90.00
_cell.angle_gamma   90.00
#
_symmetry.space_group_name_H-M   'P 1'
#
loop_
_entity.id
_entity.type
_entity.pdbx_description
1 polymer ?
#
loop_
_entity_poly.entity_id
_entity_poly.type
_entity_poly.pdbx_seq_one_letter_code
_entity_poly.pdbx_strand_id
1 'polypeptide(L)'
;MQGKVHSMMQIDFTKGGSEVLDRVLEAYGFKMKVQLADHLGIASSSMAMRYKRDIFPADIVVRCMLETGVTLEWITTGKGKKFENGENSALNLTRQK
;
A
#
# COMPACT_ATOMS: atom_id res chain seq x y z
N MET A 1 -7.65 25.24 24.39
CA MET A 1 -6.78 24.22 23.75
C MET A 1 -7.69 23.29 22.97
N GLN A 2 -7.91 23.56 21.67
CA GLN A 2 -8.77 22.71 20.84
C GLN A 2 -8.01 21.43 20.51
N GLY A 3 -8.51 20.31 21.04
CA GLY A 3 -8.01 18.99 20.70
C GLY A 3 -8.04 18.83 19.19
N LYS A 4 -6.87 18.55 18.61
CA LYS A 4 -6.72 18.23 17.20
C LYS A 4 -7.59 16.99 16.95
N VAL A 5 -8.74 17.17 16.33
CA VAL A 5 -9.62 16.07 15.94
C VAL A 5 -8.78 15.21 15.01
N HIS A 6 -8.36 14.02 15.47
CA HIS A 6 -7.69 13.07 14.60
C HIS A 6 -8.74 12.72 13.55
N SER A 7 -8.57 13.25 12.34
CA SER A 7 -9.45 12.95 11.21
C SER A 7 -9.47 11.43 11.09
N MET A 8 -10.61 10.82 11.42
CA MET A 8 -10.73 9.36 11.42
C MET A 8 -10.51 8.89 9.98
N MET A 9 -9.41 8.18 9.75
CA MET A 9 -9.13 7.55 8.46
C MET A 9 -10.28 6.58 8.14
N GLN A 10 -10.97 6.80 7.02
CA GLN A 10 -12.02 5.91 6.53
C GLN A 10 -11.50 5.09 5.35
N ILE A 11 -11.49 3.77 5.53
CA ILE A 11 -11.16 2.79 4.49
C ILE A 11 -12.45 2.09 4.10
N ASP A 12 -12.81 2.13 2.82
CA ASP A 12 -13.88 1.29 2.27
C ASP A 12 -13.26 -0.03 1.80
N PHE A 13 -13.52 -1.12 2.51
CA PHE A 13 -12.94 -2.42 2.17
C PHE A 13 -13.54 -3.03 0.89
N THR A 14 -14.58 -2.44 0.33
CA THR A 14 -15.31 -2.98 -0.82
C THR A 14 -15.00 -2.28 -2.14
N LYS A 15 -14.34 -1.12 -2.12
CA LYS A 15 -14.01 -0.32 -3.32
C LYS A 15 -12.72 0.50 -3.16
N GLY A 16 -12.28 1.19 -4.22
CA GLY A 16 -11.10 2.08 -4.19
C GLY A 16 -9.76 1.34 -4.23
N GLY A 17 -9.78 0.03 -4.48
CA GLY A 17 -8.60 -0.81 -4.52
C GLY A 17 -7.63 -0.43 -5.66
N SER A 18 -8.12 0.06 -6.79
CA SER A 18 -7.28 0.46 -7.93
C SER A 18 -6.33 1.60 -7.58
N GLU A 19 -6.84 2.64 -6.90
CA GLU A 19 -6.01 3.77 -6.46
C GLU A 19 -4.99 3.35 -5.40
N VAL A 20 -5.37 2.41 -4.52
CA VAL A 20 -4.46 1.82 -3.54
C VAL A 20 -3.37 1.00 -4.23
N LEU A 21 -3.71 0.21 -5.26
CA LEU A 21 -2.72 -0.54 -6.06
C LEU A 21 -1.77 0.38 -6.83
N ASP A 22 -2.25 1.53 -7.32
CA ASP A 22 -1.39 2.53 -7.96
C ASP A 22 -0.40 3.15 -6.96
N ARG A 23 -0.83 3.40 -5.72
CA ARG A 23 0.09 3.82 -4.64
C ARG A 23 1.06 2.71 -4.24
N VAL A 24 0.66 1.45 -4.30
CA VAL A 24 1.58 0.31 -4.08
C VAL A 24 2.67 0.28 -5.16
N LEU A 25 2.32 0.51 -6.44
CA LEU A 25 3.32 0.64 -7.51
C LEU A 25 4.31 1.76 -7.19
N GLU A 26 3.80 2.92 -6.78
CA GLU A 26 4.62 4.08 -6.42
C GLU A 26 5.49 3.86 -5.17
N ALA A 27 5.03 3.07 -4.20
CA ALA A 27 5.82 2.70 -3.02
C ALA A 27 7.02 1.84 -3.38
N TYR A 28 6.84 0.88 -4.29
CA TYR A 28 7.92 0.02 -4.78
C TYR A 28 8.77 0.65 -5.90
N GLY A 29 8.35 1.77 -6.49
CA GLY A 29 9.03 2.39 -7.64
C GLY A 29 8.78 1.65 -8.96
N PHE A 30 7.70 0.89 -9.08
CA PHE A 30 7.31 0.19 -10.29
C PHE A 30 6.55 1.11 -11.26
N LYS A 31 6.83 0.98 -12.55
CA LYS A 31 6.13 1.73 -13.61
C LYS A 31 4.98 0.94 -14.23
N MET A 32 5.01 -0.38 -14.09
CA MET A 32 4.07 -1.28 -14.76
C MET A 32 3.47 -2.29 -13.78
N LYS A 33 2.17 -2.59 -13.96
CA LYS A 33 1.42 -3.57 -13.16
C LYS A 33 2.03 -4.97 -13.20
N VAL A 34 2.71 -5.34 -14.29
CA VAL A 34 3.41 -6.63 -14.42
C VAL A 34 4.56 -6.75 -13.42
N GLN A 35 5.29 -5.66 -13.14
CA GLN A 35 6.38 -5.68 -12.16
C GLN A 35 5.85 -5.97 -10.74
N LEU A 36 4.69 -5.40 -10.40
CA LEU A 36 4.03 -5.70 -9.13
C LEU A 36 3.49 -7.14 -9.10
N ALA A 37 2.96 -7.65 -10.20
CA ALA A 37 2.51 -9.04 -10.29
C ALA A 37 3.68 -10.01 -10.07
N ASP A 38 4.81 -9.77 -10.74
CA ASP A 38 6.04 -10.55 -10.59
C ASP A 38 6.58 -10.49 -9.16
N HIS A 39 6.63 -9.30 -8.55
CA HIS A 39 7.05 -9.11 -7.14
C HIS A 39 6.15 -9.86 -6.14
N LEU A 40 4.84 -9.88 -6.40
CA LEU A 40 3.88 -10.59 -5.57
C LEU A 40 3.82 -12.10 -5.87
N GLY A 41 4.47 -12.57 -6.94
CA GLY A 41 4.44 -13.97 -7.36
C GLY A 41 3.06 -14.42 -7.89
N ILE A 42 2.30 -13.50 -8.50
CA ILE A 42 0.99 -13.79 -9.09
C ILE A 42 0.99 -13.58 -10.60
N ALA A 43 0.06 -14.24 -11.31
CA ALA A 43 -0.09 -14.01 -12.75
C ALA A 43 -0.59 -12.58 -13.04
N SER A 44 -0.15 -12.02 -14.18
CA SER A 44 -0.61 -10.71 -14.67
C SER A 44 -2.13 -10.62 -14.81
N SER A 45 -2.80 -11.72 -15.17
CA SER A 45 -4.26 -11.81 -15.24
C SER A 45 -4.92 -11.68 -13.86
N SER A 46 -4.31 -12.24 -12.81
CA SER A 46 -4.75 -12.07 -11.43
C SER A 46 -4.62 -10.62 -10.97
N MET A 47 -3.52 -9.94 -11.32
CA MET A 47 -3.35 -8.50 -11.05
C MET A 47 -4.39 -7.66 -11.79
N ALA A 48 -4.61 -7.92 -13.08
CA ALA A 48 -5.64 -7.23 -13.87
C ALA A 48 -7.05 -7.40 -13.26
N MET A 49 -7.36 -8.59 -12.75
CA MET A 49 -8.64 -8.85 -12.08
C MET A 49 -8.76 -8.08 -10.75
N ARG A 50 -7.69 -7.93 -9.99
CA ARG A 50 -7.71 -7.12 -8.74
C ARG A 50 -8.04 -5.66 -9.02
N TYR A 51 -7.41 -5.06 -10.04
CA TYR A 51 -7.79 -3.72 -10.52
C TYR A 51 -9.26 -3.67 -10.97
N LYS A 52 -9.71 -4.66 -11.76
CA LYS A 52 -11.10 -4.67 -12.25
C LYS A 52 -12.14 -4.78 -11.13
N ARG A 53 -11.86 -5.56 -10.09
CA ARG A 53 -12.77 -5.74 -8.94
C ARG A 53 -12.81 -4.50 -8.05
N ASP A 54 -11.73 -3.73 -8.03
CA ASP A 54 -11.58 -2.50 -7.25
C ASP A 54 -11.74 -2.69 -5.73
N ILE A 55 -11.63 -3.92 -5.22
CA ILE A 55 -11.74 -4.23 -3.79
C ILE A 55 -10.43 -3.86 -3.08
N PHE A 56 -10.53 -3.32 -1.86
CA PHE A 56 -9.38 -2.92 -1.07
C PHE A 56 -8.38 -4.09 -0.86
N PRO A 57 -7.12 -3.96 -1.30
CA PRO A 57 -6.16 -5.06 -1.31
C PRO A 57 -5.39 -5.15 0.02
N ALA A 58 -6.08 -5.49 1.11
CA ALA A 58 -5.49 -5.48 2.45
C ALA A 58 -4.21 -6.33 2.58
N ASP A 59 -4.15 -7.48 1.91
CA ASP A 59 -2.99 -8.36 1.85
C ASP A 59 -1.76 -7.65 1.25
N ILE A 60 -1.98 -6.94 0.14
CA ILE A 60 -0.93 -6.22 -0.57
C ILE A 60 -0.50 -4.96 0.20
N VAL A 61 -1.45 -4.26 0.82
CA VAL A 61 -1.16 -3.06 1.64
C VAL A 61 -0.26 -3.40 2.82
N VAL A 62 -0.61 -4.42 3.61
CA VAL A 62 0.19 -4.83 4.77
C VAL A 62 1.60 -5.22 4.32
N ARG A 63 1.72 -6.03 3.25
CA ARG A 63 3.02 -6.41 2.72
C ARG A 63 3.84 -5.20 2.24
N CYS A 64 3.23 -4.28 1.51
CA CYS A 64 3.87 -3.07 1.00
C CYS A 64 4.39 -2.18 2.14
N MET A 65 3.58 -1.96 3.19
CA MET A 65 4.02 -1.20 4.36
C MET A 65 5.23 -1.84 5.04
N LEU A 66 5.23 -3.17 5.21
CA LEU A 66 6.35 -3.89 5.82
C LEU A 66 7.64 -3.77 5.00
N GLU A 67 7.54 -3.95 3.67
CA GLU A 67 8.71 -3.99 2.79
C GLU A 67 9.27 -2.60 2.46
N THR A 68 8.43 -1.57 2.38
CA THR A 68 8.83 -0.22 1.95
C THR A 68 8.89 0.80 3.08
N GLY A 69 8.22 0.54 4.21
CA GLY A 69 8.10 1.49 5.31
C GLY A 69 7.11 2.64 5.06
N VAL A 70 6.28 2.57 4.00
CA VAL A 70 5.25 3.60 3.78
C VAL A 70 4.19 3.59 4.87
N THR A 71 3.62 4.76 5.17
CA THR A 71 2.57 4.88 6.20
C THR A 71 1.23 4.35 5.73
N LEU A 72 0.40 3.89 6.67
CA LEU A 72 -0.96 3.45 6.41
C LEU A 72 -1.83 4.58 5.86
N GLU A 73 -1.70 5.78 6.41
CA GLU A 73 -2.47 6.96 5.96
C GLU A 73 -2.21 7.24 4.48
N TRP A 74 -0.93 7.26 4.08
CA TRP A 74 -0.55 7.57 2.71
C TRP A 74 -0.95 6.46 1.73
N ILE A 75 -0.66 5.19 2.03
CA ILE A 75 -0.96 4.12 1.08
C ILE A 75 -2.46 3.93 0.87
N THR A 76 -3.29 4.19 1.89
CA THR A 76 -4.74 4.02 1.80
C THR A 76 -5.44 5.24 1.22
N THR A 77 -5.01 6.46 1.57
CA THR A 77 -5.75 7.68 1.23
C THR A 77 -5.04 8.61 0.25
N GLY A 78 -3.74 8.41 0.01
CA GLY A 78 -2.88 9.35 -0.72
C GLY A 78 -2.58 10.65 0.05
N LYS A 79 -3.01 10.76 1.32
CA LYS A 79 -2.81 11.92 2.19
C LYS A 79 -1.77 11.62 3.27
N GLY A 80 -1.33 12.66 3.97
CA GLY A 80 -0.35 12.51 5.04
C GLY A 80 1.06 12.26 4.50
N LYS A 81 1.95 11.85 5.40
CA LYS A 81 3.35 11.61 5.06
C LYS A 81 3.52 10.22 4.46
N LYS A 82 4.23 10.10 3.33
CA LYS A 82 4.60 8.80 2.76
C LYS A 82 5.46 7.98 3.72
N PHE A 83 6.36 8.62 4.47
CA PHE A 83 7.24 7.99 5.48
C PHE A 83 7.25 8.82 6.78
N GLU A 84 7.30 8.18 7.95
CA GLU A 84 7.23 8.85 9.27
C GLU A 84 8.41 9.81 9.52
N ASN A 85 9.64 9.39 9.20
CA ASN A 85 10.88 10.08 9.59
C ASN A 85 11.78 10.55 8.43
N GLY A 86 11.27 10.63 7.20
CA GLY A 86 12.10 11.01 6.04
C GLY A 86 13.14 9.95 5.62
N GLU A 87 13.35 8.91 6.44
CA GLU A 87 14.18 7.75 6.13
C GLU A 87 13.30 6.51 5.87
N ASN A 88 13.63 5.77 4.80
CA ASN A 88 13.08 4.47 4.45
C ASN A 88 13.35 3.48 5.60
N SER A 89 12.48 3.48 6.60
CA SER A 89 12.50 2.51 7.69
C SER A 89 11.77 1.25 7.21
N ALA A 90 12.30 0.58 6.20
CA ALA A 90 11.85 -0.78 5.88
C ALA A 90 12.02 -1.61 7.15
N LEU A 91 10.95 -2.27 7.60
CA LEU A 91 11.01 -3.11 8.79
C LEU A 91 11.91 -4.30 8.45
N ASN A 92 13.16 -4.27 8.93
CA ASN A 92 14.09 -5.39 8.83
C ASN A 92 13.56 -6.54 9.70
N LEU A 93 12.58 -7.28 9.18
CA LEU A 93 12.12 -8.54 9.75
C LEU A 93 13.20 -9.58 9.48
N THR A 94 14.28 -9.53 10.26
CA THR A 94 15.28 -10.59 10.26
C THR A 94 14.59 -11.85 10.76
N ARG A 95 14.38 -12.80 9.85
CA ARG A 95 13.87 -14.14 10.17
C ARG A 95 14.83 -14.77 11.18
N GLN A 96 14.49 -14.76 12.46
CA GLN A 96 15.17 -15.61 13.43
C GLN A 96 14.86 -17.06 13.04
N LYS A 97 15.92 -17.82 12.76
CA LYS A 97 15.87 -19.26 12.52
C LYS A 97 15.62 -20.01 13.83
#